data_AF-A0A959XZZ3-F1
#
_entry.id   AF-A0A959XZZ3-F1
#
_cell.length_a   1.000
_cell.length_b   1.000
_cell.length_c   1.000
_cell.angle_alpha   90.00
_cell.angle_beta   90.00
_cell.angle_gamma   90.00
#
_symmetry.space_group_name_H-M   'P 1'
#
loop_
_entity.id
_entity.type
_entity.pdbx_description
1 polymer ?
#
loop_
_entity_poly.entity_id
_entity_poly.type
_entity_poly.pdbx_seq_one_letter_code
_entity_poly.pdbx_strand_id
1 'polypeptide(L)'
;IGTWCEDSHFVIPRFYSLIDAAGFPSAKVTLIGVDRAKTTLGHLEKVFKITEVPTIIPIKNGKELGRVVEYGKEGLFDKELGEIISGSNK
;
A
#
# COMPACT_ATOMS: atom_id res chain seq x y z
N ILE A 1 0.32 6.20 4.80
CA ILE A 1 0.56 7.28 3.82
C ILE A 1 0.99 8.55 4.54
N GLY A 2 1.80 9.39 3.90
CA GLY A 2 2.08 10.74 4.38
C GLY A 2 1.53 11.75 3.37
N THR A 3 0.66 12.67 3.79
CA THR A 3 0.13 13.75 2.93
C THR A 3 1.19 14.80 2.55
N TRP A 4 2.41 14.63 3.03
CA TRP A 4 3.58 15.48 2.79
C TRP A 4 4.61 14.78 1.89
N CYS A 5 4.40 13.51 1.55
CA CYS A 5 5.32 12.69 0.77
C CYS A 5 4.90 12.70 -0.71
N GLU A 6 5.84 13.03 -1.59
CA GLU A 6 5.62 13.11 -3.04
C GLU A 6 5.19 11.75 -3.63
N ASP A 7 5.81 10.67 -3.16
CA ASP A 7 5.48 9.31 -3.61
C ASP A 7 4.05 8.93 -3.20
N SER A 8 3.59 9.39 -2.03
CA SER A 8 2.20 9.20 -1.61
C SER A 8 1.23 9.98 -2.50
N HIS A 9 1.58 11.18 -2.96
CA HIS A 9 0.79 11.93 -3.93
C HIS A 9 0.74 11.26 -5.31
N PHE A 10 1.79 10.53 -5.69
CA PHE A 10 1.81 9.79 -6.94
C PHE A 10 1.00 8.49 -6.87
N VAL A 11 1.32 7.64 -5.88
CA VAL A 11 0.86 6.25 -5.84
C VAL A 11 -0.59 6.15 -5.35
N ILE A 12 -0.98 6.91 -4.34
CA ILE A 12 -2.28 6.73 -3.68
C ILE A 12 -3.46 7.08 -4.59
N PRO A 13 -3.49 8.22 -5.33
CA PRO A 13 -4.58 8.50 -6.25
C PRO A 13 -4.68 7.44 -7.36
N ARG A 14 -3.54 7.00 -7.91
CA ARG A 14 -3.50 5.95 -8.94
C ARG A 14 -3.98 4.61 -8.41
N PHE A 15 -3.63 4.25 -7.18
CA PHE A 15 -4.16 3.07 -6.51
C PHE A 15 -5.68 3.14 -6.38
N TYR A 16 -6.24 4.30 -5.97
CA TYR A 16 -7.70 4.47 -5.90
C TYR A 16 -8.38 4.38 -7.28
N SER A 17 -7.79 4.96 -8.34
CA SER A 17 -8.28 4.77 -9.71
C SER A 17 -8.23 3.31 -10.16
N LEU A 18 -7.18 2.58 -9.79
CA LEU A 18 -7.01 1.17 -10.15
C LEU A 18 -8.07 0.28 -9.50
N ILE A 19 -8.29 0.42 -8.19
CA ILE A 19 -9.28 -0.40 -7.48
C ILE A 19 -10.71 -0.08 -7.91
N ASP A 20 -10.98 1.18 -8.28
CA ASP A 20 -12.28 1.61 -8.81
C ASP A 20 -12.53 0.97 -10.18
N ALA A 21 -11.53 1.03 -11.08
CA ALA A 21 -11.58 0.35 -12.39
C ALA A 21 -11.71 -1.18 -12.25
N ALA A 22 -11.14 -1.77 -11.20
CA ALA A 22 -11.28 -3.20 -10.90
C ALA A 22 -12.61 -3.57 -10.23
N GLY A 23 -13.48 -2.60 -9.91
CA GLY A 23 -14.72 -2.82 -9.17
C GLY A 23 -14.50 -3.33 -7.74
N PHE A 24 -13.33 -3.07 -7.17
CA PHE A 24 -13.00 -3.49 -5.81
C PHE A 24 -13.65 -2.55 -4.79
N PRO A 25 -14.36 -3.09 -3.78
CA PRO A 25 -15.10 -2.26 -2.84
C PRO A 25 -14.15 -1.41 -1.98
N SER A 26 -14.30 -0.09 -2.06
CA SER A 26 -13.54 0.88 -1.25
C SER A 26 -13.64 0.63 0.24
N ALA A 27 -14.77 0.08 0.71
CA ALA A 27 -14.96 -0.33 2.11
C ALA A 27 -13.99 -1.43 2.60
N LYS A 28 -13.31 -2.14 1.68
CA LYS A 28 -12.25 -3.11 2.02
C LYS A 28 -10.85 -2.50 2.01
N VAL A 29 -10.74 -1.19 1.80
CA VAL A 29 -9.47 -0.47 1.84
C VAL A 29 -9.36 0.30 3.15
N THR A 30 -8.31 0.03 3.91
CA THR A 30 -7.97 0.77 5.12
C THR A 30 -6.80 1.70 4.81
N LEU A 31 -7.02 2.99 4.97
CA LEU A 31 -5.98 4.01 4.81
C LEU A 31 -5.46 4.45 6.18
N ILE A 32 -4.17 4.19 6.44
CA ILE A 32 -3.53 4.60 7.70
C ILE A 32 -2.55 5.73 7.39
N GLY A 33 -2.74 6.87 8.04
CA GLY A 33 -1.84 8.03 7.96
C GLY A 33 -0.66 7.93 8.93
N VAL A 34 0.49 8.47 8.53
CA VAL A 34 1.66 8.67 9.39
C VAL A 34 2.02 10.15 9.49
N ASP A 35 2.68 10.52 10.57
CA ASP A 35 3.32 11.83 10.70
C ASP A 35 4.63 11.93 9.89
N ARG A 36 5.35 13.05 10.02
CA ARG A 36 6.64 13.26 9.35
C ARG A 36 7.76 12.35 9.84
N ALA A 37 7.62 11.80 11.05
CA ALA A 37 8.52 10.79 11.59
C ALA A 37 8.09 9.37 11.20
N LYS A 38 7.15 9.24 10.24
CA LYS A 38 6.59 7.97 9.75
C LYS A 38 5.93 7.12 10.87
N THR A 39 5.46 7.79 11.92
CA THR A 39 4.80 7.16 13.07
C THR A 39 3.27 7.24 12.93
N THR A 40 2.56 6.17 13.27
CA THR A 40 1.10 6.18 13.35
C THR A 40 0.62 6.42 14.78
N LEU A 41 -0.62 6.88 14.91
CA LEU A 41 -1.34 6.75 16.18
C LEU A 41 -1.44 5.26 16.54
N GLY A 42 -1.02 4.89 17.74
CA GLY A 42 -1.05 3.50 18.22
C GLY A 42 0.09 2.59 17.74
N HIS A 43 1.15 3.14 17.14
CA HIS A 43 2.36 2.39 16.76
C HIS A 43 2.16 1.21 15.79
N LEU A 44 1.17 1.32 14.91
CA LEU A 44 0.91 0.30 13.88
C LEU A 44 2.08 0.21 12.90
N GLU A 45 2.86 1.28 12.71
CA GLU A 45 4.10 1.24 11.92
C GLU A 45 5.07 0.17 12.44
N LYS A 46 5.13 -0.04 13.76
CA LYS A 46 6.01 -1.06 14.36
C LYS A 46 5.47 -2.46 14.15
N VAL A 47 4.15 -2.63 14.29
CA VAL A 47 3.47 -3.92 14.12
C VAL A 47 3.60 -4.41 12.67
N PHE A 48 3.34 -3.54 11.70
CA PHE A 48 3.46 -3.85 10.27
C PHE A 48 4.88 -3.70 9.72
N LYS A 49 5.84 -3.24 10.54
CA LYS A 49 7.24 -2.98 10.16
C LYS A 49 7.33 -2.03 8.95
N ILE A 50 6.63 -0.90 9.04
CA ILE A 50 6.65 0.14 8.02
C ILE A 50 7.85 1.06 8.27
N THR A 51 8.76 1.12 7.29
CA THR A 51 9.91 2.03 7.31
C THR A 51 9.77 3.15 6.28
N GLU A 52 9.07 2.87 5.17
CA GLU A 52 8.89 3.77 4.04
C GLU A 52 7.39 3.97 3.71
N VAL A 53 7.07 5.10 3.10
CA VAL A 53 5.70 5.44 2.71
C VAL A 53 5.68 6.00 1.29
N PRO A 54 4.65 5.69 0.49
CA PRO A 54 3.50 4.83 0.80
C PRO A 54 3.89 3.34 0.82
N THR A 55 3.21 2.54 1.65
CA THR A 55 3.31 1.08 1.61
C THR A 55 1.90 0.51 1.46
N ILE A 56 1.70 -0.36 0.48
CA ILE A 56 0.43 -1.05 0.19
C ILE A 56 0.57 -2.51 0.61
N ILE A 57 -0.34 -3.00 1.45
CA ILE A 57 -0.30 -4.36 2.00
C ILE A 57 -1.59 -5.12 1.65
N PRO A 58 -1.61 -5.95 0.59
CA PRO A 58 -2.73 -6.84 0.33
C PRO A 58 -2.84 -7.93 1.41
N ILE A 59 -4.02 -8.00 2.02
CA ILE A 59 -4.34 -8.98 3.09
C ILE A 59 -5.46 -9.90 2.61
N LYS A 60 -5.26 -11.21 2.74
CA LYS A 60 -6.26 -12.24 2.41
C LYS A 60 -6.35 -13.23 3.56
N ASN A 61 -7.56 -13.48 4.05
CA ASN A 61 -7.82 -14.39 5.18
C ASN A 61 -6.98 -14.06 6.43
N GLY A 62 -6.79 -12.76 6.72
CA GLY A 62 -6.00 -12.29 7.86
C GLY A 62 -4.49 -12.44 7.71
N LYS A 63 -3.99 -12.86 6.54
CA LYS A 63 -2.57 -12.98 6.24
C LYS A 63 -2.13 -11.95 5.20
N GLU A 64 -0.99 -11.33 5.45
CA GLU A 64 -0.29 -10.53 4.45
C GLU A 64 0.19 -11.43 3.30
N LEU A 65 -0.20 -11.09 2.07
CA LEU A 65 0.27 -11.78 0.87
C LEU A 65 1.64 -11.27 0.40
N GLY A 66 1.95 -10.03 0.76
CA GLY A 66 3.14 -9.30 0.38
C GLY A 66 2.89 -7.81 0.61
N ARG A 67 3.81 -6.97 0.12
CA ARG A 67 3.67 -5.52 0.17
C ARG A 67 4.37 -4.86 -1.00
N VAL A 68 3.84 -3.73 -1.44
CA VAL A 68 4.49 -2.82 -2.38
C VAL A 68 4.90 -1.57 -1.63
N VAL A 69 6.17 -1.19 -1.72
CA VAL A 69 6.74 -0.02 -1.07
C VAL A 69 7.03 1.04 -2.14
N GLU A 70 6.54 2.26 -1.93
CA GLU A 70 6.65 3.40 -2.85
C GLU A 70 6.19 3.01 -4.27
N TYR A 71 7.12 2.99 -5.24
CA TYR A 71 6.85 2.65 -6.63
C TYR A 71 7.02 1.15 -6.94
N GLY A 72 7.37 0.32 -5.96
CA GLY A 72 7.76 -1.06 -6.19
C GLY A 72 9.16 -1.21 -6.79
N LYS A 73 9.62 -2.45 -6.97
CA LYS A 73 11.00 -2.77 -7.37
C LYS A 73 11.36 -2.28 -8.78
N GLU A 74 10.40 -2.33 -9.70
CA GLU A 74 10.56 -1.91 -11.09
C GLU A 74 10.00 -0.50 -11.36
N GLY A 75 9.57 0.22 -10.31
CA GLY A 75 8.89 1.50 -10.45
C GLY A 75 7.42 1.39 -10.92
N LEU A 76 6.91 0.17 -11.06
CA LEU A 76 5.55 -0.16 -11.48
C LEU A 76 4.77 -0.79 -10.31
N PHE A 77 4.29 0.06 -9.41
CA PHE A 77 3.64 -0.37 -8.16
C PHE A 77 2.40 -1.24 -8.42
N ASP A 78 1.67 -0.96 -9.49
CA ASP A 78 0.43 -1.62 -9.91
C ASP A 78 0.70 -3.01 -10.48
N LYS A 79 1.76 -3.16 -11.27
CA LYS A 79 2.24 -4.46 -11.77
C LYS A 79 2.64 -5.37 -10.62
N GLU A 80 3.50 -4.88 -9.71
CA GLU A 80 3.95 -5.67 -8.56
C GLU A 80 2.77 -6.04 -7.63
N LEU A 81 1.83 -5.11 -7.42
CA LEU A 81 0.61 -5.39 -6.67
C LEU A 81 -0.20 -6.52 -7.33
N GLY A 82 -0.34 -6.49 -8.66
CA GLY A 82 -0.99 -7.55 -9.43
C GLY A 82 -0.32 -8.91 -9.25
N GLU A 83 1.00 -8.97 -9.34
CA GLU A 83 1.81 -10.19 -9.17
C GLU A 83 1.68 -10.80 -7.76
N ILE A 84 1.64 -9.94 -6.72
CA ILE A 84 1.42 -10.37 -5.34
C ILE A 84 0.02 -10.98 -5.17
N ILE A 85 -1.00 -10.35 -5.76
CA ILE A 85 -2.39 -10.80 -5.62
C ILE A 85 -2.65 -12.08 -6.43
N SER A 86 -2.05 -12.22 -7.61
CA SER A 86 -2.16 -13.42 -8.46
C SER A 86 -1.38 -14.62 -7.91
N GLY A 87 -0.44 -14.39 -6.99
CA GLY A 87 0.47 -15.42 -6.50
C GLY A 87 1.54 -15.82 -7.53
N SER A 88 1.81 -14.94 -8.51
CA SER A 88 2.86 -15.12 -9.53
C SER A 88 4.26 -14.90 -8.98
N ASN A 89 4.38 -14.35 -7.76
CA ASN A 89 5.64 -14.22 -7.03
C ASN A 89 5.92 -15.56 -6.31
N LYS A 90 6.45 -16.55 -7.05
CA LYS A 90 6.92 -17.84 -6.54
C LYS A 90 8.34 -18.10 -6.97
#